data_AF-A0A944SE60-F1
#
_entry.id   AF-A0A944SE60-F1
#
_cell.length_a   1.000
_cell.length_b   1.000
_cell.length_c   1.000
_cell.angle_alpha   90.00
_cell.angle_beta   90.00
_cell.angle_gamma   90.00
#
_symmetry.space_group_name_H-M   'P 1'
#
loop_
_entity.id
_entity.type
_entity.pdbx_description
1 polymer ?
#
loop_
_entity_poly.entity_id
_entity_poly.type
_entity_poly.pdbx_seq_one_letter_code
_entity_poly.pdbx_strand_id
1 'polypeptide(L)'
;MGKRFASLVGSPAPLIALAAIIILSGCQTKYAGSGPLQISPAVSNYFQLYMNDSQRAALAVSLDGKCASYRFCSAVAGVCAEGDEAYFTKRGCESSCKKSCGVLAVGSTIVWDGPVTDSDGNDLN
;
A
#
# COMPACT_ATOMS: atom_id res chain seq x y z
N MET A 1 -9.01 76.28 22.85
CA MET A 1 -10.49 76.22 22.94
C MET A 1 -10.99 75.18 21.93
N GLY A 2 -11.60 74.07 22.39
CA GLY A 2 -12.60 73.24 21.69
C GLY A 2 -12.22 72.51 20.38
N LYS A 3 -12.72 71.32 20.03
CA LYS A 3 -13.61 70.31 20.62
C LYS A 3 -13.30 68.97 19.92
N ARG A 4 -13.46 67.85 20.64
CA ARG A 4 -13.49 66.47 20.10
C ARG A 4 -14.76 66.23 19.30
N PHE A 5 -14.73 65.38 18.26
CA PHE A 5 -15.75 64.42 17.73
C PHE A 5 -15.10 63.74 16.50
N ALA A 6 -15.25 62.48 16.11
CA ALA A 6 -15.92 61.28 16.60
C ALA A 6 -15.32 60.06 15.85
N SER A 7 -15.42 58.88 16.45
CA SER A 7 -14.97 57.57 15.93
C SER A 7 -15.75 57.06 14.72
N LEU A 8 -15.08 56.31 13.83
CA LEU A 8 -15.60 55.16 13.06
C LEU A 8 -14.40 54.21 12.85
N VAL A 9 -14.19 53.23 13.73
CA VAL A 9 -14.59 51.81 13.58
C VAL A 9 -14.34 51.28 12.17
N GLY A 10 -13.31 50.43 12.06
CA GLY A 10 -13.01 49.61 10.90
C GLY A 10 -11.97 48.57 11.28
N SER A 11 -12.38 47.52 12.02
CA SER A 11 -11.54 46.35 12.26
C SER A 11 -11.32 45.59 10.94
N PRO A 12 -10.09 45.37 10.48
CA PRO A 12 -9.84 44.30 9.53
C PRO A 12 -9.84 42.98 10.32
N ALA A 13 -10.83 42.13 10.01
CA ALA A 13 -10.96 40.79 10.55
C ALA A 13 -9.66 39.98 10.37
N PRO A 14 -9.28 39.10 11.32
CA PRO A 14 -8.19 38.18 11.11
C PRO A 14 -8.60 37.17 10.03
N LEU A 15 -7.83 37.12 8.94
CA LEU A 15 -7.89 36.05 7.94
C LEU A 15 -7.53 34.72 8.62
N ILE A 16 -8.53 34.01 9.11
CA ILE A 16 -8.38 32.61 9.53
C ILE A 16 -8.27 31.81 8.23
N ALA A 17 -7.04 31.59 7.77
CA ALA A 17 -6.73 30.65 6.71
C ALA A 17 -7.00 29.23 7.25
N LEU A 18 -8.22 28.72 7.02
CA LEU A 18 -8.52 27.29 7.15
C LEU A 18 -7.71 26.54 6.08
N ALA A 19 -6.53 26.04 6.46
CA ALA A 19 -5.85 25.01 5.69
C ALA A 19 -6.68 23.73 5.79
N ALA A 20 -7.39 23.39 4.71
CA ALA A 20 -8.10 22.13 4.57
C ALA A 20 -7.08 20.99 4.55
N ILE A 21 -6.91 20.29 5.68
CA ILE A 21 -6.17 19.04 5.75
C ILE A 21 -7.06 17.98 5.10
N ILE A 22 -6.85 17.73 3.81
CA ILE A 22 -7.47 16.61 3.11
C ILE A 22 -6.79 15.35 3.62
N ILE A 23 -7.41 14.68 4.58
CA ILE A 23 -7.01 13.35 5.02
C ILE A 23 -7.40 12.40 3.89
N LEU A 24 -6.47 12.08 2.99
CA LEU A 24 -6.64 10.96 2.06
C LEU A 24 -6.64 9.67 2.89
N SER A 25 -7.82 9.23 3.34
CA SER A 25 -8.03 7.86 3.79
C SER A 25 -7.98 6.96 2.55
N GLY A 26 -6.77 6.56 2.14
CA GLY A 26 -6.60 5.51 1.15
C GLY A 26 -7.28 4.24 1.64
N CYS A 27 -8.08 3.61 0.79
CA CYS A 27 -8.70 2.33 1.09
C CYS A 27 -7.58 1.29 1.16
N GLN A 28 -7.04 1.03 2.36
CA GLN A 28 -5.93 0.09 2.54
C GLN A 28 -6.42 -1.31 2.21
N THR A 29 -5.76 -1.99 1.27
CA THR A 29 -6.07 -3.38 0.94
C THR A 29 -5.88 -4.23 2.20
N LYS A 30 -6.92 -4.99 2.56
CA LYS A 30 -6.89 -5.88 3.72
C LYS A 30 -5.69 -6.84 3.57
N TYR A 31 -4.87 -6.96 4.61
CA TYR A 31 -3.65 -7.79 4.68
C TYR A 31 -2.43 -7.29 3.89
N ALA A 32 -2.48 -6.08 3.33
CA ALA A 32 -1.29 -5.40 2.84
C ALA A 32 -0.19 -5.40 3.92
N GLY A 33 1.05 -5.63 3.49
CA GLY A 33 2.19 -5.37 4.37
C GLY A 33 2.44 -3.88 4.52
N SER A 34 3.32 -3.53 5.45
CA SER A 34 3.66 -2.14 5.73
C SER A 34 5.12 -1.98 6.16
N GLY A 35 5.62 -0.75 6.06
CA GLY A 35 6.98 -0.38 6.39
C GLY A 35 7.97 -0.56 5.24
N PRO A 36 9.25 -0.18 5.43
CA PRO A 36 10.27 -0.38 4.41
C PRO A 36 10.52 -1.87 4.18
N LEU A 37 10.47 -2.29 2.92
CA LEU A 37 10.74 -3.66 2.51
C LEU A 37 11.88 -3.67 1.47
N GLN A 38 12.96 -4.40 1.77
CA GLN A 38 13.98 -4.73 0.77
C GLN A 38 13.81 -6.19 0.38
N ILE A 39 13.53 -6.45 -0.90
CA ILE A 39 13.38 -7.80 -1.41
C ILE A 39 14.70 -8.34 -1.97
N SER A 40 14.95 -9.62 -1.69
CA SER A 40 16.10 -10.36 -2.22
C SER A 40 16.03 -10.53 -3.75
N PRO A 41 17.14 -10.86 -4.44
CA PRO A 41 17.12 -11.05 -5.88
C PRO A 41 16.18 -12.18 -6.31
N ALA A 42 16.09 -13.23 -5.48
CA ALA A 42 15.18 -14.36 -5.71
C ALA A 42 13.70 -13.91 -5.65
N VAL A 43 13.34 -13.08 -4.67
CA VAL A 43 11.98 -12.53 -4.55
C VAL A 43 11.69 -11.52 -5.67
N SER A 44 12.68 -10.73 -6.09
CA SER A 44 12.53 -9.81 -7.23
C SER A 44 12.24 -10.58 -8.54
N ASN A 45 12.98 -11.65 -8.82
CA ASN A 45 12.69 -12.52 -9.97
C ASN A 45 11.28 -13.14 -9.85
N TYR A 46 10.91 -13.59 -8.65
CA TYR A 46 9.58 -14.16 -8.41
C TYR A 46 8.45 -13.13 -8.58
N PHE A 47 8.68 -11.87 -8.21
CA PHE A 47 7.78 -10.75 -8.45
C PHE A 47 7.60 -10.46 -9.94
N GLN A 48 8.69 -10.48 -10.72
CA GLN A 48 8.62 -10.33 -12.18
C GLN A 48 7.81 -11.46 -12.84
N LEU A 49 8.00 -12.71 -12.39
CA LEU A 49 7.19 -13.83 -12.87
C LEU A 49 5.70 -13.62 -12.56
N TYR A 50 5.37 -13.17 -11.35
CA TYR A 50 4.01 -12.82 -10.96
C TYR A 50 3.40 -11.72 -11.85
N MET A 51 4.14 -10.64 -12.12
CA MET A 51 3.64 -9.54 -12.97
C MET A 51 3.41 -9.96 -14.43
N ASN A 52 4.18 -10.93 -14.92
CA ASN A 52 4.02 -11.48 -16.27
C ASN A 52 2.90 -12.53 -16.38
N ASP A 53 2.35 -13.03 -15.27
CA ASP A 53 1.29 -14.03 -15.27
C ASP A 53 -0.10 -13.39 -15.48
N SER A 54 -0.80 -13.73 -16.56
CA SER A 54 -2.16 -13.25 -16.85
C SER A 54 -3.22 -13.69 -15.84
N GLN A 55 -2.95 -14.73 -15.05
CA GLN A 55 -3.85 -15.30 -14.04
C GLN A 55 -3.45 -14.90 -12.61
N ARG A 56 -2.57 -13.89 -12.46
CA ARG A 56 -2.10 -13.38 -11.17
C ARG A 56 -3.27 -12.91 -10.29
N ALA A 57 -3.30 -13.43 -9.06
CA ALA A 57 -4.33 -13.09 -8.07
C ALA A 57 -3.77 -12.17 -7.00
N ALA A 58 -2.83 -12.67 -6.20
CA ALA A 58 -2.14 -11.92 -5.17
C ALA A 58 -0.75 -12.53 -4.92
N LEU A 59 0.18 -11.70 -4.48
CA LEU A 59 1.53 -12.06 -4.09
C LEU A 59 1.79 -11.58 -2.66
N ALA A 60 2.29 -12.47 -1.81
CA ALA A 60 2.74 -12.14 -0.46
C ALA A 60 4.23 -12.42 -0.30
N VAL A 61 4.87 -11.61 0.53
CA VAL A 61 6.31 -11.64 0.80
C VAL A 61 6.54 -11.64 2.31
N SER A 62 7.54 -12.38 2.77
CA SER A 62 7.98 -12.35 4.16
C SER A 62 8.50 -10.97 4.54
N LEU A 63 8.32 -10.54 5.79
CA LEU A 63 8.71 -9.18 6.21
C LEU A 63 10.23 -8.92 6.13
N ASP A 64 11.05 -9.97 5.99
CA ASP A 64 12.49 -9.87 5.74
C ASP A 64 12.87 -9.88 4.25
N GLY A 65 11.89 -9.92 3.33
CA GLY A 65 12.08 -9.86 1.88
C GLY A 65 12.76 -11.07 1.24
N LYS A 66 12.93 -12.17 1.97
CA LYS A 66 13.70 -13.35 1.52
C LYS A 66 12.87 -14.50 0.97
N CYS A 67 11.56 -14.48 1.17
CA CYS A 67 10.65 -15.54 0.74
C CYS A 67 9.32 -14.94 0.28
N ALA A 68 8.71 -15.56 -0.73
CA ALA A 68 7.46 -15.09 -1.29
C ALA A 68 6.59 -16.26 -1.76
N SER A 69 5.30 -16.02 -1.87
CA SER A 69 4.33 -16.96 -2.42
C SER A 69 3.23 -16.17 -3.12
N TYR A 70 2.88 -16.55 -4.35
CA TYR A 70 1.70 -16.03 -5.03
C TYR A 70 0.68 -17.12 -5.28
N ARG A 71 -0.57 -16.69 -5.48
CA ARG A 71 -1.64 -17.52 -6.03
C ARG A 71 -2.03 -17.02 -7.41
N PHE A 72 -2.44 -17.98 -8.24
CA PHE A 72 -3.06 -17.75 -9.52
C PHE A 72 -4.52 -18.23 -9.46
N CYS A 73 -5.41 -17.52 -10.13
CA CYS A 73 -6.79 -17.95 -10.33
C CYS A 73 -6.85 -18.71 -11.65
N SER A 74 -7.04 -20.04 -11.61
CA SER A 74 -7.36 -20.74 -12.85
C SER A 74 -8.75 -20.31 -13.33
N ALA A 75 -8.96 -20.26 -14.64
CA ALA A 75 -10.24 -19.85 -15.25
C ALA A 75 -11.43 -20.77 -14.89
N VAL A 76 -11.21 -21.84 -14.13
CA VAL A 76 -12.25 -22.72 -13.63
C VAL A 76 -12.94 -22.00 -12.47
N ALA A 77 -14.18 -21.56 -12.71
CA ALA A 77 -14.97 -20.75 -11.79
C ALA A 77 -14.94 -21.29 -10.35
N GLY A 78 -14.55 -20.44 -9.40
CA GLY A 78 -14.68 -20.71 -7.96
C GLY A 78 -13.38 -20.86 -7.15
N VAL A 79 -12.19 -20.86 -7.77
CA VAL A 79 -10.91 -20.97 -7.04
C VAL A 79 -10.48 -19.65 -6.38
N CYS A 80 -10.95 -18.54 -6.93
CA CYS A 80 -10.84 -17.21 -6.36
C CYS A 80 -12.26 -16.68 -6.16
N ALA A 81 -12.79 -16.86 -4.96
CA ALA A 81 -13.95 -16.08 -4.55
C ALA A 81 -13.44 -14.65 -4.34
N GLU A 82 -13.96 -13.71 -5.13
CA GLU A 82 -13.52 -12.31 -5.13
C GLU A 82 -13.42 -11.78 -3.69
N GLY A 83 -12.21 -11.46 -3.24
CA GLY A 83 -11.96 -10.79 -1.97
C GLY A 83 -11.14 -11.58 -0.93
N ASP A 84 -10.94 -12.89 -1.11
CA ASP A 84 -10.16 -13.71 -0.17
C ASP A 84 -8.74 -14.07 -0.65
N GLU A 85 -8.36 -13.66 -1.86
CA GLU A 85 -7.07 -14.01 -2.47
C GLU A 85 -5.90 -13.48 -1.63
N ALA A 86 -6.02 -12.25 -1.13
CA ALA A 86 -5.04 -11.63 -0.24
C ALA A 86 -4.86 -12.43 1.07
N TYR A 87 -5.96 -12.89 1.67
CA TYR A 87 -5.94 -13.69 2.89
C TYR A 87 -5.24 -15.04 2.66
N PHE A 88 -5.68 -15.81 1.66
CA PHE A 88 -5.13 -17.13 1.39
C PHE A 88 -3.69 -17.10 0.89
N THR A 89 -3.29 -16.02 0.20
CA THR A 89 -1.91 -15.81 -0.24
C THR A 89 -1.01 -15.50 0.96
N LYS A 90 -1.43 -14.59 1.85
CA LYS A 90 -0.69 -14.32 3.10
C LYS A 90 -0.53 -15.58 3.94
N ARG A 91 -1.61 -16.34 4.18
CA ARG A 91 -1.55 -17.59 4.95
C ARG A 91 -0.68 -18.65 4.29
N GLY A 92 -0.72 -18.74 2.96
CA GLY A 92 0.15 -19.61 2.17
C GLY A 92 1.63 -19.26 2.35
N CYS A 93 1.97 -17.97 2.23
CA CYS A 93 3.30 -17.46 2.49
C CYS A 93 3.77 -17.76 3.92
N GLU A 94 2.95 -17.49 4.93
CA GLU A 94 3.31 -17.78 6.33
C GLU A 94 3.59 -19.27 6.57
N SER A 95 2.78 -20.13 5.96
CA SER A 95 2.94 -21.58 6.07
C SER A 95 4.18 -22.09 5.33
N SER A 96 4.48 -21.56 4.15
CA SER A 96 5.63 -21.97 3.32
C SER A 96 6.94 -21.40 3.84
N CYS A 97 6.98 -20.09 4.10
CA CYS A 97 8.17 -19.36 4.52
C CYS A 97 8.47 -19.50 6.02
N LYS A 98 7.53 -20.02 6.83
CA LYS A 98 7.62 -20.13 8.30
C LYS A 98 7.96 -18.79 8.97
N LYS A 99 7.43 -17.69 8.42
CA LYS A 99 7.70 -16.30 8.83
C LYS A 99 6.43 -15.48 8.68
N SER A 100 6.37 -14.33 9.35
CA SER A 100 5.35 -13.32 9.09
C SER A 100 5.47 -12.81 7.66
N CYS A 101 4.32 -12.72 6.97
CA CYS A 101 4.24 -12.19 5.61
C CYS A 101 3.22 -11.04 5.52
N GLY A 102 3.40 -10.19 4.52
CA GLY A 102 2.42 -9.20 4.09
C GLY A 102 2.09 -9.38 2.61
N VAL A 103 0.91 -8.94 2.18
CA VAL A 103 0.56 -8.89 0.76
C VAL A 103 1.31 -7.72 0.12
N LEU A 104 2.10 -8.03 -0.90
CA LEU A 104 2.85 -7.07 -1.69
C LEU A 104 2.01 -6.54 -2.86
N ALA A 105 1.33 -7.43 -3.58
CA ALA A 105 0.55 -7.05 -4.74
C ALA A 105 -0.75 -7.86 -4.86
N VAL A 106 -1.77 -7.25 -5.46
CA VAL A 106 -3.04 -7.87 -5.85
C VAL A 106 -3.30 -7.53 -7.32
N GLY A 107 -3.53 -8.55 -8.14
CA GLY A 107 -3.56 -8.42 -9.60
C GLY A 107 -2.25 -7.82 -10.15
N SER A 108 -2.33 -6.63 -10.73
CA SER A 108 -1.17 -5.87 -11.24
C SER A 108 -0.77 -4.70 -10.34
N THR A 109 -1.40 -4.55 -9.18
CA THR A 109 -1.23 -3.37 -8.32
C THR A 109 -0.44 -3.76 -7.09
N ILE A 110 0.64 -3.01 -6.83
CA ILE A 110 1.35 -3.09 -5.56
C ILE A 110 0.50 -2.38 -4.52
N VAL A 111 0.25 -3.05 -3.40
CA VAL A 111 -0.63 -2.58 -2.31
C VAL A 111 0.11 -2.38 -1.00
N TRP A 112 1.43 -2.55 -1.02
CA TRP A 112 2.27 -2.44 0.16
C TRP A 112 2.33 -1.00 0.69
N ASP A 113 2.16 -0.84 1.99
CA ASP A 113 2.16 0.47 2.65
C ASP A 113 3.57 0.87 3.08
N GLY A 114 4.35 1.38 2.13
CA GLY A 114 5.72 1.84 2.35
C GLY A 114 6.64 1.58 1.16
N PRO A 115 7.90 2.04 1.23
CA PRO A 115 8.86 1.85 0.15
C PRO A 115 9.22 0.36 0.00
N VAL A 116 9.21 -0.12 -1.24
CA VAL A 116 9.63 -1.49 -1.58
C VAL A 116 10.78 -1.39 -2.56
N THR A 117 11.95 -1.91 -2.16
CA THR A 117 13.16 -1.84 -2.98
C THR A 117 13.67 -3.22 -3.35
N ASP A 118 14.24 -3.36 -4.54
CA ASP A 118 15.00 -4.56 -4.90
C ASP A 118 16.43 -4.53 -4.33
N SER A 119 17.22 -5.54 -4.67
CA SER A 119 18.60 -5.67 -4.20
C SER A 119 19.58 -4.67 -4.83
N ASP A 120 19.18 -4.04 -5.94
CA ASP A 120 19.92 -2.97 -6.60
C ASP A 120 19.50 -1.58 -6.09
N GLY A 121 18.50 -1.53 -5.20
CA GLY A 121 17.97 -0.30 -4.60
C GLY A 121 16.91 0.40 -5.46
N ASN A 122 16.39 -0.25 -6.50
CA ASN A 122 15.32 0.31 -7.31
C ASN A 122 13.99 0.22 -6.55
N ASP A 123 13.22 1.31 -6.55
CA ASP A 123 11.86 1.33 -6.02
C ASP A 123 10.91 0.57 -6.95
N LEU A 124 10.03 -0.23 -6.38
CA LEU A 124 9.07 -1.06 -7.12
C LEU A 124 7.67 -0.44 -7.18
N ASN A 125 7.35 0.53 -6.31
CA ASN A 125 6.03 1.17 -6.26
C ASN A 125 5.72 2.09 -7.47
#